data_AF-A0A0K2RV28-F1
#
_entry.id   AF-A0A0K2RV28-F1
#
_cell.length_a   1.000
_cell.length_b   1.000
_cell.length_c   1.000
_cell.angle_alpha   90.00
_cell.angle_beta   90.00
_cell.angle_gamma   90.00
#
_symmetry.space_group_name_H-M   'P 1'
#
loop_
_entity.id
_entity.type
_entity.pdbx_description
1 polymer ?
#
loop_
_entity_poly.entity_id
_entity_poly.type
_entity_poly.pdbx_seq_one_letter_code
_entity_poly.pdbx_strand_id
1 'polypeptide(L)'
;MHANLNDLSPADRRLLFTEGPEGLEPLALWLNEDGSPRAKGAWYKSFALANKRVRKAGIDRLKCHPHMLRHSFALRWYAVGRLVWEHRRAGAGSDRMEDFREQFGDTWSLVQTMLGHSDVNTTRNIYLEPFIGLDVEFLLAHSGDELSQDGVLAFLRSDPRVRLLDPGDGK
;
A
#
# COMPACT_ATOMS: atom_id res chain seq x y z
N MET A 1 -36.15 -7.95 7.06
CA MET A 1 -34.85 -8.56 7.40
C MET A 1 -33.78 -7.55 7.00
N HIS A 2 -33.14 -6.89 7.96
CA HIS A 2 -32.04 -5.96 7.68
C HIS A 2 -30.74 -6.78 7.63
N ALA A 3 -30.13 -6.91 6.45
CA ALA A 3 -28.80 -7.50 6.33
C ALA A 3 -27.75 -6.42 6.66
N ASN A 4 -26.74 -6.76 7.48
CA ASN A 4 -25.61 -5.87 7.67
C ASN A 4 -24.77 -5.86 6.38
N LEU A 5 -24.29 -4.70 5.95
CA LEU A 5 -23.42 -4.60 4.77
C LEU A 5 -22.17 -5.49 4.89
N ASN A 6 -21.68 -5.71 6.12
CA ASN A 6 -20.54 -6.56 6.41
C ASN A 6 -20.81 -8.05 6.16
N ASP A 7 -22.08 -8.48 6.16
CA ASP A 7 -22.45 -9.88 5.92
C ASP A 7 -22.59 -10.18 4.42
N LEU A 8 -22.64 -9.15 3.58
CA LEU A 8 -22.79 -9.29 2.14
C LEU A 8 -21.44 -9.53 1.45
N SER A 9 -21.39 -10.57 0.62
CA SER A 9 -20.20 -10.85 -0.20
C SER A 9 -19.99 -9.74 -1.24
N PRO A 10 -18.78 -9.60 -1.81
CA PRO A 10 -18.55 -8.70 -2.95
C PRO A 10 -19.42 -9.00 -4.17
N ALA A 11 -20.01 -10.19 -4.28
CA ALA A 11 -20.99 -10.52 -5.31
C ALA A 11 -22.36 -9.94 -4.96
N ASP A 12 -22.83 -10.14 -3.73
CA ASP A 12 -24.14 -9.67 -3.26
C ASP A 12 -24.22 -8.15 -3.25
N ARG A 13 -23.12 -7.47 -2.88
CA ARG A 13 -23.04 -6.01 -2.89
C ARG A 13 -23.26 -5.38 -4.27
N ARG A 14 -23.07 -6.13 -5.36
CA ARG A 14 -23.39 -5.67 -6.72
C ARG A 14 -24.87 -5.74 -7.06
N LEU A 15 -25.66 -6.40 -6.23
CA LEU A 15 -27.11 -6.53 -6.40
C LEU A 15 -27.87 -5.54 -5.49
N LEU A 16 -27.17 -4.57 -4.90
CA LEU A 16 -27.77 -3.54 -4.09
C LEU A 16 -28.22 -2.37 -4.96
N PHE A 17 -29.50 -2.04 -4.83
CA PHE A 17 -30.16 -0.95 -5.55
C PHE A 17 -30.93 -0.07 -4.56
N THR A 18 -31.16 1.17 -4.96
CA THR A 18 -32.11 2.09 -4.32
C THR A 18 -33.18 2.49 -5.31
N GLU A 19 -34.36 2.87 -4.84
CA GLU A 19 -35.38 3.47 -5.70
C GLU A 19 -35.01 4.93 -5.97
N GLY A 20 -34.89 5.29 -7.25
CA GLY A 20 -34.77 6.64 -7.76
C GLY A 20 -36.04 7.05 -8.53
N PRO A 21 -36.11 8.31 -9.01
CA PRO A 21 -37.29 8.84 -9.69
C PRO A 21 -37.72 8.04 -10.95
N GLU A 22 -36.75 7.43 -11.64
CA GLU A 22 -36.94 6.69 -12.88
C GLU A 22 -36.88 5.16 -12.68
N GLY A 23 -36.87 4.69 -11.43
CA GLY A 23 -36.81 3.26 -11.08
C GLY A 23 -35.57 2.88 -10.27
N LEU A 24 -35.15 1.62 -10.35
CA LEU A 24 -34.04 1.10 -9.54
C LEU A 24 -32.68 1.62 -10.04
N GLU A 25 -31.92 2.22 -9.13
CA GLU A 25 -30.56 2.72 -9.37
C GLU A 25 -29.54 1.89 -8.57
N PRO A 26 -28.43 1.44 -9.18
CA PRO A 26 -27.44 0.65 -8.46
C PRO A 26 -26.74 1.49 -7.38
N LEU A 27 -26.50 0.91 -6.20
CA LEU A 27 -25.70 1.53 -5.14
C LEU A 27 -24.18 1.49 -5.40
N ALA A 28 -23.75 0.94 -6.55
CA ALA A 28 -22.36 0.83 -6.90
C ALA A 28 -21.82 2.14 -7.49
N LEU A 29 -20.69 2.64 -6.97
CA LEU A 29 -20.02 3.83 -7.49
C LEU A 29 -19.49 3.65 -8.92
N TRP A 30 -19.01 2.45 -9.26
CA TRP A 30 -18.41 2.17 -10.55
C TRP A 30 -19.34 1.30 -11.39
N LEU A 31 -19.86 1.87 -12.47
CA LEU A 31 -20.75 1.21 -13.42
C LEU A 31 -20.05 0.99 -14.77
N ASN A 32 -20.53 0.03 -15.53
CA ASN A 32 -20.20 -0.13 -16.94
C ASN A 32 -21.07 0.82 -17.78
N GLU A 33 -20.79 0.91 -19.08
CA GLU A 33 -21.55 1.75 -20.03
C GLU A 33 -23.04 1.37 -20.12
N ASP A 34 -23.38 0.11 -19.82
CA ASP A 34 -24.76 -0.39 -19.74
C ASP A 34 -25.44 -0.12 -18.39
N GLY A 35 -24.79 0.63 -17.49
CA GLY A 35 -25.30 0.93 -16.14
C GLY A 35 -25.12 -0.20 -15.12
N SER A 36 -24.59 -1.36 -15.51
CA SER A 36 -24.40 -2.48 -14.58
C SER A 36 -23.21 -2.26 -13.63
N PRO A 37 -23.29 -2.72 -12.36
CA PRO A 37 -22.17 -2.64 -11.43
C PRO A 37 -20.91 -3.36 -11.92
N ARG A 38 -19.78 -2.66 -11.88
CA ARG A 38 -18.51 -3.16 -12.42
C ARG A 38 -17.91 -4.27 -11.56
N ALA A 39 -17.70 -5.45 -12.16
CA ALA A 39 -17.12 -6.60 -11.46
C ALA A 39 -15.64 -6.38 -11.09
N LYS A 40 -15.20 -6.97 -9.96
CA LYS A 40 -13.81 -6.89 -9.46
C LYS A 40 -12.78 -7.28 -10.53
N GLY A 41 -13.02 -8.36 -11.27
CA GLY A 41 -12.12 -8.85 -12.31
C GLY A 41 -11.91 -7.87 -13.47
N ALA A 42 -12.88 -7.00 -13.75
CA ALA A 42 -12.79 -6.02 -14.83
C ALA A 42 -11.67 -4.99 -14.60
N TRP A 43 -11.27 -4.74 -13.35
CA TRP A 43 -10.14 -3.86 -13.04
C TRP A 43 -8.81 -4.39 -13.58
N TYR A 44 -8.59 -5.71 -13.60
CA TYR A 44 -7.36 -6.28 -14.17
C TYR A 44 -7.19 -5.94 -15.65
N LYS A 45 -8.30 -5.85 -16.42
CA LYS A 45 -8.26 -5.43 -17.83
C LYS A 45 -7.83 -3.97 -17.97
N SER A 46 -8.32 -3.08 -17.11
CA SER A 46 -7.90 -1.66 -17.09
C SER A 46 -6.39 -1.53 -16.83
N PHE A 47 -5.86 -2.31 -15.89
CA PHE A 47 -4.42 -2.34 -15.61
C PHE A 47 -3.61 -2.97 -16.74
N ALA A 48 -4.11 -4.02 -17.39
CA ALA A 48 -3.45 -4.61 -18.55
C ALA A 48 -3.31 -3.60 -19.70
N LEU A 49 -4.36 -2.80 -19.95
CA LEU A 49 -4.32 -1.72 -20.93
C LEU A 49 -3.33 -0.62 -20.53
N ALA A 50 -3.33 -0.18 -19.27
CA ALA A 50 -2.38 0.80 -18.75
C ALA A 50 -0.93 0.30 -18.90
N ASN A 51 -0.64 -0.93 -18.48
CA ASN A 51 0.68 -1.55 -18.65
C ASN A 51 1.10 -1.60 -20.13
N LYS A 52 0.17 -1.85 -21.07
CA LYS A 52 0.48 -1.82 -22.50
C LYS A 52 0.88 -0.42 -22.97
N ARG A 53 0.20 0.62 -22.48
CA ARG A 53 0.54 2.03 -22.79
C ARG A 53 1.91 2.41 -22.24
N VAL A 54 2.21 2.01 -21.00
CA VAL A 54 3.51 2.23 -20.34
C VAL A 54 4.65 1.55 -21.12
N ARG A 55 4.49 0.28 -21.52
CA ARG A 55 5.49 -0.40 -22.35
C ARG A 55 5.68 0.28 -23.70
N LYS A 56 4.59 0.72 -24.35
CA LYS A 56 4.67 1.47 -25.61
C LYS A 56 5.44 2.79 -25.46
N ALA A 57 5.49 3.35 -24.25
CA ALA A 57 6.27 4.53 -23.91
C ALA A 57 7.73 4.22 -23.51
N GLY A 58 8.22 2.99 -23.70
CA GLY A 58 9.61 2.60 -23.45
C GLY A 58 9.90 2.03 -22.06
N ILE A 59 8.90 1.98 -21.16
CA ILE A 59 9.10 1.52 -19.78
C ILE A 59 8.74 0.03 -19.68
N ASP A 60 9.67 -0.85 -20.03
CA ASP A 60 9.41 -2.29 -20.15
C ASP A 60 9.38 -3.04 -18.81
N ARG A 61 10.09 -2.54 -17.81
CA ARG A 61 10.22 -3.19 -16.48
C ARG A 61 9.03 -2.92 -15.56
N LEU A 62 8.18 -1.96 -15.89
CA LEU A 62 7.02 -1.59 -15.09
C LEU A 62 5.79 -2.44 -15.46
N LYS A 63 5.31 -3.20 -14.47
CA LYS A 63 4.03 -3.90 -14.52
C LYS A 63 3.30 -3.68 -13.21
N CYS A 64 2.01 -3.36 -13.31
CA CYS A 64 1.16 -3.13 -12.16
C CYS A 64 -0.15 -3.90 -12.27
N HIS A 65 -0.67 -4.39 -11.15
CA HIS A 65 -2.05 -4.87 -11.02
C HIS A 65 -2.67 -4.24 -9.77
N PRO A 66 -4.02 -4.25 -9.60
CA PRO A 66 -4.68 -3.50 -8.52
C PRO A 66 -4.07 -3.76 -7.13
N HIS A 67 -3.76 -5.02 -6.82
CA HIS A 67 -3.16 -5.37 -5.54
C HIS A 67 -1.76 -4.78 -5.33
N MET A 68 -0.93 -4.64 -6.39
CA MET A 68 0.40 -4.01 -6.27
C MET A 68 0.30 -2.55 -5.82
N LEU A 69 -0.73 -1.81 -6.25
CA LEU A 69 -0.92 -0.44 -5.77
C LEU A 69 -1.19 -0.40 -4.27
N ARG A 70 -1.85 -1.43 -3.71
CA ARG A 70 -2.07 -1.53 -2.28
C ARG A 70 -0.75 -1.81 -1.52
N HIS A 71 0.16 -2.59 -2.11
CA HIS A 71 1.54 -2.72 -1.60
C HIS A 71 2.31 -1.39 -1.70
N SER A 72 2.25 -0.70 -2.84
CA SER A 72 2.90 0.61 -3.00
C SER A 72 2.35 1.65 -2.02
N PHE A 73 1.05 1.63 -1.76
CA PHE A 73 0.41 2.47 -0.74
C PHE A 73 0.96 2.16 0.66
N ALA A 74 0.99 0.88 1.05
CA ALA A 74 1.51 0.45 2.34
C ALA A 74 2.95 0.93 2.53
N LEU A 75 3.79 0.73 1.51
CA LEU A 75 5.17 1.15 1.52
C LEU A 75 5.32 2.67 1.65
N ARG A 76 4.59 3.43 0.81
CA ARG A 76 4.64 4.88 0.84
C ARG A 76 4.30 5.43 2.22
N TRP A 77 3.23 4.93 2.83
CA TRP A 77 2.76 5.41 4.12
C TRP A 77 3.60 4.92 5.29
N TYR A 78 4.19 3.73 5.20
CA TYR A 78 5.20 3.28 6.16
C TYR A 78 6.39 4.25 6.14
N ALA A 79 6.96 4.53 4.98
CA ALA A 79 8.09 5.45 4.84
C ALA A 79 7.75 6.87 5.33
N VAL A 80 6.55 7.39 5.03
CA VAL A 80 6.09 8.70 5.54
C VAL A 80 5.96 8.69 7.06
N GLY A 81 5.32 7.66 7.62
CA GLY A 81 5.16 7.54 9.07
C GLY A 81 6.52 7.58 9.78
N ARG A 82 7.50 6.84 9.25
CA ARG A 82 8.87 6.83 9.78
C ARG A 82 9.51 8.21 9.80
N LEU A 83 9.48 8.93 8.68
CA LEU A 83 10.04 10.28 8.57
C LEU A 83 9.39 11.27 9.55
N VAL A 84 8.06 11.20 9.71
CA VAL A 84 7.32 12.07 10.65
C VAL A 84 7.73 11.80 12.09
N TRP A 85 7.87 10.53 12.47
CA TRP A 85 8.27 10.16 13.82
C TRP A 85 9.74 10.48 14.13
N GLU A 86 10.64 10.31 13.16
CA GLU A 86 12.05 10.71 13.30
C GLU A 86 12.18 12.21 13.53
N HIS A 87 11.45 13.03 12.77
CA HIS A 87 11.46 14.48 12.96
C HIS A 87 10.95 14.92 14.34
N ARG A 88 9.97 14.18 14.91
CA ARG A 88 9.49 14.42 16.28
C ARG A 88 10.52 14.03 17.33
N ARG A 89 11.30 12.97 17.10
CA ARG A 89 12.35 12.48 18.01
C ARG A 89 13.54 13.42 18.12
N ALA A 90 13.89 14.13 17.05
CA ALA A 90 15.01 15.09 17.05
C ALA A 90 14.87 16.22 18.09
N GLY A 91 13.71 16.37 18.74
CA GLY A 91 13.48 17.30 19.84
C GLY A 91 13.41 16.71 21.26
N ALA A 92 13.58 15.39 21.45
CA ALA A 92 13.39 14.72 22.75
C ALA A 92 14.64 13.94 23.19
N GLY A 93 15.09 14.16 24.44
CA GLY A 93 16.27 13.51 25.04
C GLY A 93 16.08 12.00 25.26
N SER A 94 17.20 11.27 25.24
CA SER A 94 17.26 9.83 24.92
C SER A 94 16.94 8.86 26.05
N ASP A 95 15.95 7.98 25.81
CA ASP A 95 16.10 6.55 26.10
C ASP A 95 15.89 5.78 24.78
N ARG A 96 16.93 5.10 24.29
CA ARG A 96 17.03 4.82 22.84
C ARG A 96 16.25 3.59 22.40
N MET A 97 16.30 2.49 23.14
CA MET A 97 15.81 1.18 22.65
C MET A 97 14.28 1.01 22.77
N GLU A 98 13.68 1.47 23.88
CA GLU A 98 12.23 1.33 24.12
C GLU A 98 11.41 2.24 23.19
N ASP A 99 11.81 3.52 23.08
CA ASP A 99 11.24 4.49 22.13
C ASP A 99 11.25 3.99 20.68
N PHE A 100 12.32 3.30 20.27
CA PHE A 100 12.39 2.77 18.92
C PHE A 100 11.31 1.72 18.72
N ARG A 101 11.21 0.70 19.59
CA ARG A 101 10.20 -0.37 19.45
C ARG A 101 8.78 0.19 19.41
N GLU A 102 8.51 1.22 20.20
CA GLU A 102 7.23 1.94 20.22
C GLU A 102 6.97 2.64 18.87
N GLN A 103 7.92 3.42 18.35
CA GLN A 103 7.83 4.09 17.06
C GLN A 103 7.53 3.13 15.88
N PHE A 104 8.22 1.98 15.85
CA PHE A 104 7.97 0.96 14.82
C PHE A 104 6.55 0.41 14.98
N GLY A 105 6.16 0.02 16.20
CA GLY A 105 4.80 -0.43 16.52
C GLY A 105 3.73 0.54 16.02
N ASP A 106 3.89 1.83 16.35
CA ASP A 106 2.95 2.89 15.97
C ASP A 106 2.84 3.07 14.46
N THR A 107 3.96 2.96 13.73
CA THR A 107 3.95 3.05 12.27
C THR A 107 3.25 1.84 11.63
N TRP A 108 3.51 0.64 12.15
CA TRP A 108 2.84 -0.59 11.70
C TRP A 108 1.32 -0.52 11.94
N SER A 109 0.90 -0.04 13.11
CA SER A 109 -0.51 0.15 13.48
C SER A 109 -1.19 1.24 12.65
N LEU A 110 -0.48 2.31 12.30
CA LEU A 110 -0.99 3.36 11.40
C LEU A 110 -1.30 2.77 10.01
N VAL A 111 -0.33 2.06 9.41
CA VAL A 111 -0.50 1.47 8.08
C VAL A 111 -1.55 0.35 8.11
N GLN A 112 -1.62 -0.45 9.18
CA GLN A 112 -2.67 -1.45 9.38
C GLN A 112 -4.05 -0.80 9.35
N THR A 113 -4.24 0.29 10.08
CA THR A 113 -5.49 1.06 10.13
C THR A 113 -5.86 1.58 8.74
N MET A 114 -4.92 2.22 8.05
CA MET A 114 -5.15 2.76 6.70
C MET A 114 -5.52 1.67 5.68
N LEU A 115 -4.95 0.48 5.81
CA LEU A 115 -5.29 -0.66 4.96
C LEU A 115 -6.60 -1.33 5.40
N GLY A 116 -7.01 -1.17 6.65
CA GLY A 116 -8.15 -1.88 7.22
C GLY A 116 -7.86 -3.37 7.42
N HIS A 117 -6.63 -3.72 7.80
CA HIS A 117 -6.29 -5.09 8.17
C HIS A 117 -6.72 -5.38 9.62
N SER A 118 -7.40 -6.50 9.84
CA SER A 118 -7.77 -6.97 11.18
C SER A 118 -6.56 -7.43 12.00
N ASP A 119 -5.46 -7.78 11.34
CA ASP A 119 -4.22 -8.25 11.95
C ASP A 119 -3.02 -7.50 11.38
N VAL A 120 -2.21 -6.91 12.27
CA VAL A 120 -0.97 -6.20 11.93
C VAL A 120 0.01 -7.11 11.19
N ASN A 121 0.01 -8.41 11.46
CA ASN A 121 0.91 -9.36 10.80
C ASN A 121 0.61 -9.49 9.30
N THR A 122 -0.63 -9.23 8.87
CA THR A 122 -0.95 -9.13 7.44
C THR A 122 -0.20 -7.96 6.81
N THR A 123 -0.22 -6.79 7.46
CA THR A 123 0.54 -5.61 6.99
C THR A 123 2.03 -5.90 6.97
N ARG A 124 2.55 -6.50 8.04
CA ARG A 124 3.99 -6.77 8.21
C ARG A 124 4.49 -7.82 7.22
N ASN A 125 3.92 -9.03 7.25
CA ASN A 125 4.47 -10.21 6.59
C ASN A 125 4.02 -10.37 5.14
N ILE A 126 2.99 -9.64 4.69
CA ILE A 126 2.50 -9.75 3.31
C ILE A 126 2.77 -8.45 2.55
N TYR A 127 2.52 -7.29 3.17
CA TYR A 127 2.61 -6.01 2.45
C TYR A 127 4.00 -5.40 2.50
N LEU A 128 4.74 -5.65 3.56
CA LEU A 128 6.03 -5.00 3.85
C LEU A 128 7.08 -6.01 4.30
N GLU A 129 6.95 -7.28 3.92
CA GLU A 129 7.90 -8.34 4.27
C GLU A 129 9.36 -7.98 3.91
N PRO A 130 9.66 -7.37 2.74
CA PRO A 130 11.02 -6.90 2.42
C PRO A 130 11.56 -5.87 3.43
N PHE A 131 10.68 -5.17 4.13
CA PHE A 131 11.03 -4.13 5.09
C PHE A 131 11.18 -4.66 6.51
N ILE A 132 10.76 -5.89 6.79
CA ILE A 132 11.03 -6.55 8.08
C ILE A 132 12.54 -6.77 8.25
N GLY A 133 13.23 -7.16 7.16
CA GLY A 133 14.68 -7.31 7.15
C GLY A 133 15.40 -5.97 7.36
N LEU A 134 14.84 -4.89 6.77
CA LEU A 134 15.27 -3.52 7.03
C LEU A 134 15.24 -3.22 8.52
N ASP A 135 14.16 -3.52 9.24
CA ASP A 135 14.05 -3.18 10.68
C ASP A 135 15.19 -3.79 11.53
N VAL A 136 15.63 -5.02 11.25
CA VAL A 136 16.69 -5.71 12.02
C VAL A 136 18.08 -5.21 11.63
N GLU A 137 18.38 -5.09 10.33
CA GLU A 137 19.66 -4.54 9.89
C GLU A 137 19.78 -3.04 10.20
N PHE A 138 18.66 -2.32 10.24
CA PHE A 138 18.58 -0.92 10.67
C PHE A 138 18.86 -0.79 12.17
N LEU A 139 18.29 -1.66 13.02
CA LEU A 139 18.62 -1.74 14.44
C LEU A 139 20.11 -2.03 14.67
N LEU A 140 20.72 -2.86 13.82
CA LEU A 140 22.14 -3.21 13.91
C LEU A 140 23.07 -2.11 13.36
N ALA A 141 22.72 -1.51 12.22
CA ALA A 141 23.51 -0.48 11.54
C ALA A 141 23.43 0.91 12.20
N HIS A 142 22.32 1.24 12.89
CA HIS A 142 22.08 2.56 13.49
C HIS A 142 22.18 2.56 15.02
N SER A 143 22.95 1.63 15.58
CA SER A 143 23.44 1.77 16.96
C SER A 143 24.37 2.99 17.13
N GLY A 144 24.74 3.70 16.04
CA GLY A 144 25.65 4.84 16.05
C GLY A 144 25.31 6.09 15.20
N ASP A 145 24.65 5.99 14.02
CA ASP A 145 24.56 7.12 13.05
C ASP A 145 23.13 7.55 12.65
N GLU A 146 23.00 8.77 12.11
CA GLU A 146 21.78 9.36 11.53
C GLU A 146 21.38 8.73 10.19
N LEU A 147 20.07 8.65 9.96
CA LEU A 147 19.49 7.99 8.79
C LEU A 147 19.50 8.87 7.56
N SER A 148 20.21 8.44 6.51
CA SER A 148 20.14 9.06 5.19
C SER A 148 19.17 8.32 4.26
N GLN A 149 18.45 9.07 3.43
CA GLN A 149 17.57 8.51 2.38
C GLN A 149 18.35 7.59 1.44
N ASP A 150 19.63 7.89 1.19
CA ASP A 150 20.52 7.10 0.34
C ASP A 150 20.83 5.72 0.94
N GLY A 151 21.00 5.63 2.27
CA GLY A 151 21.21 4.35 2.96
C GLY A 151 19.99 3.43 2.85
N VAL A 152 18.79 3.97 3.03
CA VAL A 152 17.54 3.22 2.86
C VAL A 152 17.37 2.76 1.42
N LEU A 153 17.63 3.63 0.43
CA LEU A 153 17.53 3.29 -0.99
C LEU A 153 18.57 2.25 -1.43
N ALA A 154 19.80 2.33 -0.91
CA ALA A 154 20.85 1.35 -1.21
C ALA A 154 20.50 -0.04 -0.70
N PHE A 155 19.95 -0.15 0.51
CA PHE A 155 19.43 -1.41 1.03
C PHE A 155 18.24 -1.91 0.21
N LEU A 156 17.30 -1.04 -0.14
CA LEU A 156 16.16 -1.45 -0.96
C LEU A 156 16.54 -1.98 -2.33
N ARG A 157 17.67 -1.55 -2.89
CA ARG A 157 18.21 -2.13 -4.12
C ARG A 157 18.79 -3.53 -3.95
N SER A 158 19.14 -3.95 -2.73
CA SER A 158 19.70 -5.29 -2.47
C SER A 158 18.62 -6.37 -2.39
N ASP A 159 17.37 -6.02 -2.09
CA ASP A 159 16.26 -6.99 -2.06
C ASP A 159 15.74 -7.28 -3.49
N PRO A 160 15.80 -8.54 -3.97
CA PRO A 160 15.42 -8.90 -5.33
C PRO A 160 13.92 -8.69 -5.64
N ARG A 161 13.09 -8.45 -4.62
CA ARG A 161 11.64 -8.19 -4.75
C ARG A 161 11.34 -6.71 -4.94
N VAL A 162 12.26 -5.81 -4.61
CA VAL A 162 12.09 -4.36 -4.76
C VAL A 162 12.62 -3.93 -6.12
N ARG A 163 11.78 -3.21 -6.87
CA ARG A 163 12.14 -2.69 -8.21
C ARG A 163 12.08 -1.18 -8.18
N LEU A 164 13.24 -0.55 -8.13
CA LEU A 164 13.37 0.89 -8.35
C LEU A 164 13.50 1.13 -9.86
N LEU A 165 12.92 2.23 -10.34
CA LEU A 165 13.17 2.70 -11.69
C LEU A 165 14.52 3.41 -11.69
N ASP A 166 15.41 3.01 -12.60
CA ASP A 166 16.64 3.78 -12.80
C ASP A 166 16.31 5.07 -13.58
N PRO A 167 17.00 6.19 -13.33
CA PRO A 167 16.75 7.45 -14.04
C PRO A 167 16.85 7.35 -15.58
N GLY A 168 17.44 6.28 -16.10
CA GLY A 168 17.56 5.98 -17.53
C GLY A 168 16.49 5.07 -18.13
N ASP A 169 15.62 4.44 -17.32
CA ASP A 169 14.63 3.44 -17.78
C ASP A 169 13.40 4.05 -18.50
N GLY A 170 13.44 5.35 -18.80
CA GLY A 170 12.34 6.11 -19.40
C GLY A 170 12.71 6.94 -20.62
N LYS A 171 13.81 6.62 -21.31
CA LYS A 171 14.19 7.24 -22.59
C LYS A 171 14.04 6.27 -23.76
#